data_AF-A0A429G8Z6-F1
#
_entry.id   AF-A0A429G8Z6-F1
#
_cell.length_a   1.000
_cell.length_b   1.000
_cell.length_c   1.000
_cell.angle_alpha   90.00
_cell.angle_beta   90.00
_cell.angle_gamma   90.00
#
_symmetry.space_group_name_H-M   'P 1'
#
loop_
_entity.id
_entity.type
_entity.pdbx_description
1 polymer ?
#
loop_
_entity_poly.entity_id
_entity_poly.type
_entity_poly.pdbx_seq_one_letter_code
_entity_poly.pdbx_strand_id
1 'polypeptide(L)'
;MRAAGRGRARLRPAAAAGPPAGLRFTEPNLTLAVAGRSSGLVTLDVGLDLEFSPPWDHRHRAGDPYVVRCRLAPRRIEEAAADWEREIAPYPNGPGTPAPAGDA
;
A
#
# COMPACT_ATOMS: atom_id res chain seq x y z
N MET A 1 -5.43 24.02 55.34
CA MET A 1 -5.71 22.65 54.90
C MET A 1 -6.72 22.70 53.75
N ARG A 2 -6.49 21.87 52.71
CA ARG A 2 -7.28 21.55 51.51
C ARG A 2 -7.01 22.35 50.22
N ALA A 3 -6.87 21.55 49.17
CA ALA A 3 -6.10 21.74 47.97
C ALA A 3 -6.98 21.98 46.73
N ALA A 4 -6.38 22.60 45.72
CA ALA A 4 -6.95 22.81 44.39
C ALA A 4 -7.22 21.48 43.68
N GLY A 5 -8.47 21.23 43.30
CA GLY A 5 -8.86 20.11 42.46
C GLY A 5 -8.56 20.41 40.99
N ARG A 6 -7.50 19.79 40.44
CA ARG A 6 -7.26 19.78 38.99
C ARG A 6 -8.30 18.89 38.33
N GLY A 7 -9.22 19.49 37.58
CA GLY A 7 -10.15 18.76 36.72
C GLY A 7 -9.40 17.94 35.68
N ARG A 8 -9.53 16.61 35.73
CA ARG A 8 -9.05 15.72 34.68
C ARG A 8 -9.89 15.96 33.43
N ALA A 9 -9.29 16.58 32.42
CA ALA A 9 -9.84 16.58 31.07
C ALA A 9 -9.97 15.12 30.61
N ARG A 10 -11.20 14.67 30.38
CA ARG A 10 -11.45 13.38 29.75
C ARG A 10 -10.90 13.47 28.34
N LEU A 11 -9.85 12.70 28.05
CA LEU A 11 -9.38 12.51 26.69
C LEU A 11 -10.54 11.87 25.92
N ARG A 12 -11.12 12.64 25.01
CA ARG A 12 -12.08 12.16 24.03
C ARG A 12 -11.34 11.12 23.18
N PRO A 13 -11.87 9.90 22.96
CA PRO A 13 -11.21 8.96 22.05
C PRO A 13 -11.09 9.68 20.71
N ALA A 14 -9.86 9.71 20.19
CA ALA A 14 -9.63 10.18 18.83
C ALA A 14 -10.58 9.35 17.95
N ALA A 15 -11.53 10.03 17.31
CA ALA A 15 -12.35 9.41 16.29
C ALA A 15 -11.37 8.69 15.36
N ALA A 16 -11.56 7.37 15.19
CA ALA A 16 -10.74 6.58 14.29
C ALA A 16 -10.71 7.34 12.98
N ALA A 17 -9.55 7.90 12.65
CA ALA A 17 -9.37 8.58 11.39
C ALA A 17 -9.81 7.57 10.34
N GLY A 18 -10.82 7.94 9.54
CA GLY A 18 -11.24 7.11 8.42
C GLY A 18 -9.98 6.68 7.65
N PRO A 19 -9.94 5.46 7.09
CA PRO A 19 -8.76 4.99 6.40
C PRO A 19 -8.30 6.10 5.44
N PRO A 20 -6.99 6.46 5.46
CA PRO A 20 -6.47 7.50 4.57
C PRO A 20 -6.94 7.17 3.16
N ALA A 21 -7.32 8.18 2.36
CA ALA A 21 -7.69 7.99 0.96
C ALA A 21 -6.71 6.98 0.35
N GLY A 22 -7.21 5.77 0.09
CA GLY A 22 -6.36 4.58 0.09
C GLY A 22 -5.35 4.67 -1.03
N LEU A 23 -4.06 4.53 -0.71
CA LEU A 23 -3.04 4.36 -1.74
C LEU A 23 -3.42 3.11 -2.55
N ARG A 24 -3.87 3.34 -3.78
CA ARG A 24 -4.40 2.30 -4.68
C ARG A 24 -3.84 2.50 -6.07
N PHE A 25 -3.44 1.39 -6.67
CA PHE A 25 -3.02 1.26 -8.05
C PHE A 25 -3.92 0.24 -8.75
N THR A 26 -4.24 0.46 -10.03
CA THR A 26 -5.15 -0.40 -10.80
C THR A 26 -4.76 -0.40 -12.26
N GLU A 27 -4.47 -1.59 -12.75
CA GLU A 27 -4.26 -1.99 -14.14
C GLU A 27 -5.27 -3.10 -14.48
N PRO A 28 -5.47 -3.43 -15.76
CA PRO A 28 -6.44 -4.46 -16.16
C PRO A 28 -6.28 -5.80 -15.44
N ASN A 29 -5.05 -6.22 -15.15
CA ASN A 29 -4.71 -7.51 -14.55
C ASN A 29 -4.09 -7.41 -13.15
N LEU A 30 -3.93 -6.21 -12.59
CA LEU A 30 -3.24 -5.98 -11.32
C LEU A 30 -3.89 -4.84 -10.52
N THR A 31 -4.16 -5.09 -9.25
CA THR A 31 -4.52 -4.05 -8.28
C THR A 31 -3.65 -4.15 -7.05
N LEU A 32 -3.19 -3.00 -6.54
CA LEU A 32 -2.51 -2.89 -5.27
C LEU A 32 -3.29 -1.92 -4.39
N ALA A 33 -3.57 -2.29 -3.14
CA ALA A 33 -4.26 -1.40 -2.21
C ALA A 33 -3.76 -1.59 -0.78
N VAL A 34 -3.48 -0.47 -0.09
CA VAL A 34 -3.19 -0.52 1.35
C VAL A 34 -4.50 -0.74 2.11
N ALA A 35 -4.70 -1.97 2.61
CA ALA A 35 -5.90 -2.36 3.34
C ALA A 35 -5.83 -2.02 4.85
N GLY A 36 -4.63 -1.77 5.38
CA GLY A 36 -4.48 -1.38 6.78
C GLY A 36 -3.04 -1.10 7.20
N ARG A 37 -2.91 -0.45 8.35
CA ARG A 37 -1.63 -0.18 9.02
C ARG A 37 -1.78 -0.54 10.50
N SER A 38 -0.83 -1.29 11.02
CA SER A 38 -0.69 -1.58 12.45
C SER A 38 0.75 -1.32 12.88
N SER A 39 1.02 -1.29 14.19
CA SER A 39 2.36 -0.98 14.71
C SER A 39 3.46 -1.83 14.06
N GLY A 40 4.22 -1.23 13.15
CA GLY A 40 5.33 -1.86 12.42
C GLY A 40 4.95 -2.71 11.20
N LEU A 41 3.67 -2.76 10.80
CA LEU A 41 3.21 -3.57 9.66
C LEU A 41 2.24 -2.81 8.77
N VAL A 42 2.33 -3.09 7.48
CA VAL A 42 1.38 -2.68 6.44
C VAL A 42 0.67 -3.92 5.93
N THR A 43 -0.65 -3.85 5.83
CA THR A 43 -1.45 -4.85 5.13
C THR A 43 -1.70 -4.36 3.71
N LEU A 44 -1.26 -5.14 2.73
CA LEU A 44 -1.38 -4.87 1.30
C LEU A 44 -2.28 -5.94 0.69
N ASP A 45 -3.32 -5.52 -0.02
CA ASP A 45 -4.11 -6.37 -0.88
C ASP A 45 -3.55 -6.28 -2.30
N VAL A 46 -3.25 -7.44 -2.89
CA VAL A 46 -2.78 -7.62 -4.26
C VAL A 46 -3.86 -8.39 -5.01
N GLY A 47 -4.64 -7.70 -5.83
CA GLY A 47 -5.64 -8.32 -6.70
C GLY A 47 -5.03 -8.66 -8.05
N LEU A 48 -5.21 -9.89 -8.49
CA LEU A 48 -4.77 -10.43 -9.77
C LEU A 48 -5.99 -10.86 -10.58
N ASP A 49 -5.86 -10.92 -11.90
CA ASP A 49 -6.91 -11.51 -12.74
C ASP A 49 -7.14 -13.00 -12.39
N LEU A 50 -8.32 -13.51 -12.71
CA LEU A 50 -8.76 -14.88 -12.46
C LEU A 50 -7.82 -15.91 -13.09
N GLU A 51 -7.16 -15.59 -14.21
CA GLU A 51 -6.17 -16.47 -14.85
C GLU A 51 -4.98 -16.81 -13.92
N PHE A 52 -4.74 -15.99 -12.90
CA PHE A 52 -3.71 -16.21 -11.87
C PHE A 52 -4.25 -16.90 -10.62
N SER A 53 -5.55 -17.24 -10.58
CA SER A 53 -6.12 -18.00 -9.47
C SER A 53 -5.50 -19.40 -9.42
N PRO A 54 -5.16 -19.90 -8.22
CA PRO A 54 -4.57 -21.22 -8.11
C PRO A 54 -5.59 -22.30 -8.51
N PRO A 55 -5.14 -23.44 -9.06
CA PRO A 55 -6.03 -24.43 -9.68
C PRO A 55 -6.96 -25.14 -8.69
N TRP A 56 -6.77 -24.95 -7.38
CA TRP A 56 -7.64 -25.49 -6.32
C TRP A 56 -8.67 -24.48 -5.80
N ASP A 57 -8.63 -23.21 -6.24
CA ASP A 57 -9.56 -22.17 -5.79
C ASP A 57 -10.62 -21.87 -6.85
N HIS A 58 -11.69 -22.67 -6.82
CA HIS A 58 -12.77 -22.64 -7.80
C HIS A 58 -13.89 -21.62 -7.48
N ARG A 59 -13.67 -20.69 -6.55
CA ARG A 59 -14.75 -19.86 -5.96
C ARG A 59 -14.98 -18.50 -6.64
N HIS A 60 -14.41 -18.27 -7.82
CA HIS A 60 -14.40 -16.95 -8.46
C HIS A 60 -15.16 -16.95 -9.78
N ARG A 61 -15.83 -15.84 -10.10
CA ARG A 61 -16.49 -15.64 -11.40
C ARG A 61 -15.60 -14.78 -12.31
N ALA A 62 -15.85 -14.83 -13.62
CA ALA A 62 -15.22 -13.92 -14.55
C ALA A 62 -15.48 -12.45 -14.12
N GLY A 63 -14.41 -11.68 -13.96
CA GLY A 63 -14.45 -10.30 -13.46
C GLY A 63 -14.24 -10.15 -11.95
N ASP A 64 -14.19 -11.24 -11.17
CA ASP A 64 -13.79 -11.20 -9.77
C ASP A 64 -12.25 -11.30 -9.67
N PRO A 65 -11.56 -10.34 -9.03
CA PRO A 65 -10.12 -10.45 -8.83
C PRO A 65 -9.78 -11.51 -7.78
N TYR A 66 -8.74 -12.30 -8.05
CA TYR A 66 -8.11 -13.14 -7.03
C TYR A 66 -7.22 -12.26 -6.14
N VAL A 67 -7.59 -12.11 -4.86
CA VAL A 67 -6.88 -11.21 -3.93
C VAL A 67 -5.98 -11.98 -2.98
N VAL A 68 -4.69 -11.70 -3.07
CA VAL A 68 -3.69 -12.12 -2.07
C VAL A 68 -3.51 -10.99 -1.05
N ARG A 69 -3.70 -11.31 0.24
CA ARG A 69 -3.46 -10.37 1.33
C ARG A 69 -2.11 -10.63 1.97
N CYS A 70 -1.25 -9.63 1.94
CA CYS A 70 0.10 -9.70 2.48
C CYS A 70 0.24 -8.78 3.69
N ARG A 71 1.00 -9.22 4.70
CA ARG A 71 1.42 -8.40 5.85
C ARG A 71 2.93 -8.29 5.87
N LEU A 72 3.43 -7.07 5.74
CA LEU A 72 4.86 -6.81 5.59
C LEU A 72 5.30 -5.61 6.43
N ALA A 73 6.56 -5.61 6.84
CA ALA A 73 7.18 -4.44 7.45
C ALA A 73 7.34 -3.33 6.39
N PRO A 74 7.17 -2.04 6.75
CA PRO A 74 7.34 -0.91 5.81
C PRO A 74 8.66 -0.96 5.04
N ARG A 75 9.75 -1.30 5.72
CA ARG A 75 11.08 -1.44 5.13
C ARG A 75 11.13 -2.41 3.95
N ARG A 76 10.31 -3.48 3.94
CA ARG A 76 10.26 -4.41 2.80
C ARG A 76 9.61 -3.79 1.57
N ILE A 77 8.66 -2.88 1.76
CA ILE A 77 8.05 -2.13 0.65
C ILE A 77 9.08 -1.16 0.07
N GLU A 78 9.82 -0.47 0.94
CA GLU A 78 10.87 0.46 0.54
C GLU A 78 12.00 -0.25 -0.23
N GLU A 79 12.46 -1.42 0.27
CA GLU A 79 13.43 -2.26 -0.42
C GLU A 79 12.93 -2.71 -1.79
N ALA A 80 11.68 -3.21 -1.88
CA ALA A 80 11.10 -3.62 -3.16
C ALA A 80 10.95 -2.46 -4.16
N ALA A 81 10.62 -1.26 -3.69
CA ALA A 81 10.54 -0.07 -4.54
C ALA A 81 11.93 0.33 -5.08
N ALA A 82 12.96 0.31 -4.23
CA ALA A 82 14.33 0.60 -4.65
C ALA A 82 14.86 -0.47 -5.62
N ASP A 83 14.47 -1.73 -5.44
CA ASP A 83 14.83 -2.83 -6.35
C ASP A 83 14.20 -2.61 -7.72
N TRP A 84 12.90 -2.28 -7.75
CA TRP A 84 12.17 -1.93 -8.96
C TRP A 84 12.82 -0.75 -9.70
N GLU A 85 13.15 0.34 -9.00
CA GLU A 85 13.82 1.50 -9.59
C GLU A 85 15.14 1.12 -10.29
N ARG A 86 15.94 0.24 -9.68
CA ARG A 86 17.19 -0.26 -10.28
C ARG A 86 16.94 -1.15 -11.49
N GLU A 87 15.91 -1.98 -11.45
CA GLU A 87 15.52 -2.86 -12.56
C GLU A 87 15.03 -2.08 -13.77
N ILE A 88 14.27 -1.00 -13.56
CA ILE A 88 13.73 -0.19 -14.66
C ILE A 88 14.71 0.86 -15.19
N ALA A 89 15.71 1.27 -14.40
CA ALA A 89 16.68 2.30 -14.77
C ALA A 89 17.37 2.12 -16.14
N PRO A 90 17.69 0.89 -16.61
CA PRO A 90 18.28 0.69 -17.94
C PRO A 90 17.32 0.97 -19.10
N TYR A 91 16.00 0.95 -18.85
CA TYR A 91 15.01 1.21 -19.89
C TYR A 91 14.82 2.71 -20.05
N PRO A 92 14.84 3.25 -21.27
CA PRO A 92 14.58 4.66 -21.49
C PRO A 92 13.19 4.97 -20.96
N ASN A 93 13.09 6.00 -20.11
CA ASN A 93 11.81 6.63 -19.78
C ASN A 93 11.12 6.91 -21.12
N GLY A 94 9.89 6.39 -21.30
CA GLY A 94 9.20 6.37 -22.59
C GLY A 94 9.21 7.73 -23.32
N PRO A 95 8.93 7.76 -24.64
CA PRO A 95 9.12 8.94 -25.47
C PRO A 95 8.45 10.18 -24.85
N GLY A 96 9.27 11.09 -24.31
CA GLY A 96 8.79 12.34 -23.67
C GLY A 96 9.49 12.75 -22.37
N THR A 97 10.32 11.92 -21.74
CA THR A 97 11.07 12.37 -20.55
C THR A 97 12.44 12.92 -20.97
N PRO A 98 12.71 14.23 -20.89
CA PRO A 98 14.04 14.74 -21.15
C PRO A 98 15.02 14.13 -20.14
N ALA A 99 16.17 13.67 -20.64
CA ALA A 99 17.26 13.21 -19.78
C ALA A 99 17.57 14.27 -18.72
N PRO A 100 17.90 13.89 -17.47
CA PRO A 100 18.34 14.87 -16.48
C PRO A 100 19.54 15.61 -17.07
N ALA A 101 19.44 16.94 -17.12
CA ALA A 101 20.53 17.78 -17.56
C ALA A 101 21.75 17.43 -16.70
N GLY A 102 22.79 16.89 -17.33
CA GLY A 102 24.06 16.64 -16.65
C GLY A 102 24.59 17.97 -16.13
N ASP A 103 24.89 18.03 -14.84
CA ASP A 103 25.65 19.12 -14.25
C ASP A 103 27.01 19.19 -14.94
N ALA A 104 27.27 20.32 -15.58
CA ALA A 104 28.56 20.71 -16.13
C ALA A 104 29.38 21.49 -15.09
#